data_AF-A0A7Y8I6J9-F1
#
_entry.id   AF-A0A7Y8I6J9-F1
#
_cell.length_a   1.000
_cell.length_b   1.000
_cell.length_c   1.000
_cell.angle_alpha   90.00
_cell.angle_beta   90.00
_cell.angle_gamma   90.00
#
_symmetry.space_group_name_H-M   'P 1'
#
loop_
_entity.id
_entity.type
_entity.pdbx_description
1 polymer ?
#
loop_
_entity_poly.entity_id
_entity_poly.type
_entity_poly.pdbx_seq_one_letter_code
_entity_poly.pdbx_strand_id
1 'polypeptide(L)'
;TILGGLGADTLRGGAGDDTFLIHGTDTAADTVAGDAGFDTILGSAGDDTFRFASFSGTNTVERIDGGGGTNVIAGTSVSNAIDLSATQLLAVALIDGGDGNDTITGSAGADTILGGLGADTLRGGAGDDTFLVYGADTAADTVAGDAGFDTIVGGAGDDTFRFASFSGTNTVERIDVGGGTNVIAGTNVSNALDLSATELFGIALIDGGDGNDTISGSAGADTILGGLGADTLRGGAGDDLFLIYGTDSAADTIGGDAGFDAILGSAGDDTFRLASFSGANTVERIDGGAGLNTIAGTTVSNSLDFSATELVAIAQIDAGDGNDTVTGSSGADFLTGGDGADTLRGEGSNDLVQGGLGNDALSDTGGANLLDGGAGTDSITGDGGAEFIAGGTGNDTVNPGAGADVLAFNAGDGQDTVNPGTGAQKTLSLGGGIRYEDLALRKSANDLVLETSATEQLTFKNWYAATENQGFVTLQVIAEAMAGYDQSGADPLRDDKVETFSFAALVNVFDAARAADPMITRWEVMNALLDAHLAGSDDAALGGDLAYQYGLNGTLAGIGTAAAQDVLGASQFGTQAQQLRPLATLQEGLVKLG
;
A
#
# COMPACT_ATOMS: atom_id res chain seq x y z
N THR A 1 60.10 -10.32 -33.03
CA THR A 1 59.98 -9.08 -32.23
C THR A 1 59.67 -7.91 -33.13
N ILE A 2 58.59 -7.20 -32.82
CA ILE A 2 58.03 -6.07 -33.58
C ILE A 2 57.90 -4.90 -32.60
N LEU A 3 58.25 -3.69 -33.04
CA LEU A 3 58.14 -2.47 -32.25
C LEU A 3 57.09 -1.56 -32.90
N GLY A 4 56.10 -1.10 -32.13
CA GLY A 4 55.08 -0.15 -32.60
C GLY A 4 55.70 1.19 -32.98
N GLY A 5 56.13 1.94 -31.97
CA GLY A 5 56.64 3.28 -32.16
C GLY A 5 55.83 4.26 -31.33
N LEU A 6 55.63 5.47 -31.85
CA LEU A 6 54.66 6.43 -31.31
C LEU A 6 53.59 6.65 -32.38
N GLY A 7 52.33 6.67 -31.98
CA GLY A 7 51.21 6.89 -32.89
C GLY A 7 50.41 5.62 -33.11
N ALA A 8 49.34 5.71 -33.90
CA ALA A 8 48.46 4.55 -34.12
C ALA A 8 49.12 3.58 -35.11
N ASP A 9 49.62 2.45 -34.60
CA ASP A 9 50.31 1.45 -35.40
C ASP A 9 49.44 0.22 -35.69
N THR A 10 49.78 -0.51 -36.75
CA THR A 10 49.20 -1.82 -37.06
C THR A 10 50.32 -2.85 -37.15
N LEU A 11 50.37 -3.74 -36.16
CA LEU A 11 51.43 -4.73 -35.97
C LEU A 11 50.91 -6.13 -36.25
N ARG A 12 51.65 -6.90 -37.05
CA ARG A 12 51.29 -8.28 -37.43
C ARG A 12 52.48 -9.22 -37.25
N GLY A 13 52.31 -10.29 -36.48
CA GLY A 13 53.33 -11.31 -36.18
C GLY A 13 53.53 -12.27 -37.34
N GLY A 14 52.44 -12.90 -37.77
CA GLY A 14 52.42 -13.79 -38.92
C GLY A 14 52.49 -15.25 -38.49
N ALA A 15 53.65 -15.90 -38.62
CA ALA A 15 53.78 -17.30 -38.25
C ALA A 15 54.96 -17.50 -37.30
N GLY A 16 54.75 -18.31 -36.27
CA GLY A 16 55.70 -18.50 -35.18
C GLY A 16 55.36 -17.61 -33.98
N ASP A 17 56.13 -17.77 -32.91
CA ASP A 17 55.93 -17.03 -31.66
C ASP A 17 56.56 -15.63 -31.77
N ASP A 18 55.73 -14.60 -31.84
CA ASP A 18 56.15 -13.21 -31.95
C ASP A 18 56.07 -12.44 -30.64
N THR A 19 56.83 -11.35 -30.58
CA THR A 19 56.85 -10.45 -29.42
C THR A 19 56.66 -9.02 -29.88
N PHE A 20 55.64 -8.36 -29.38
CA PHE A 20 55.32 -6.97 -29.66
C PHE A 20 55.78 -6.11 -28.48
N LEU A 21 56.58 -5.09 -28.77
CA LEU A 21 57.00 -4.10 -27.79
C LEU A 21 56.21 -2.82 -28.05
N ILE A 22 55.41 -2.41 -27.06
CA ILE A 22 54.64 -1.16 -27.10
C ILE A 22 55.38 -0.13 -26.24
N HIS A 23 55.47 1.11 -26.74
CA HIS A 23 56.10 2.19 -26.00
C HIS A 23 55.13 2.68 -24.91
N GLY A 24 55.50 2.55 -23.63
CA GLY A 24 54.64 2.96 -22.50
C GLY A 24 54.24 4.44 -22.43
N THR A 25 54.78 5.31 -23.29
CA THR A 25 54.35 6.71 -23.41
C THR A 25 53.43 6.97 -24.61
N ASP A 26 53.06 5.94 -25.36
CA ASP A 26 52.16 6.11 -26.49
C ASP A 26 50.74 6.42 -26.01
N THR A 27 50.17 7.47 -26.61
CA THR A 27 48.81 7.92 -26.34
C THR A 27 47.83 7.47 -27.42
N ALA A 28 48.34 6.98 -28.56
CA ALA A 28 47.51 6.47 -29.63
C ALA A 28 47.15 4.99 -29.41
N ALA A 29 46.05 4.56 -30.03
CA ALA A 29 45.62 3.17 -29.97
C ALA A 29 46.26 2.36 -31.09
N ASP A 30 46.81 1.21 -30.72
CA ASP A 30 47.43 0.28 -31.65
C ASP A 30 46.45 -0.83 -32.07
N THR A 31 46.74 -1.46 -33.20
CA THR A 31 46.12 -2.73 -33.61
C THR A 31 47.20 -3.80 -33.67
N VAL A 32 47.07 -4.84 -32.84
CA VAL A 32 48.03 -5.94 -32.78
C VAL A 32 47.36 -7.24 -33.22
N ALA A 33 47.98 -7.98 -34.12
CA ALA A 33 47.56 -9.32 -34.51
C ALA A 33 48.76 -10.28 -34.43
N GLY A 34 48.71 -11.24 -33.51
CA GLY A 34 49.71 -12.29 -33.40
C GLY A 34 49.74 -13.20 -34.64
N ASP A 35 48.55 -13.53 -35.13
CA ASP A 35 48.29 -14.54 -36.16
C ASP A 35 48.56 -15.98 -35.64
N ALA A 36 49.51 -16.73 -36.20
CA ALA A 36 49.71 -18.14 -35.85
C ALA A 36 50.96 -18.33 -34.99
N GLY A 37 50.80 -18.69 -33.73
CA GLY A 37 51.92 -18.91 -32.84
C GLY A 37 51.49 -18.80 -31.39
N PHE A 38 52.45 -18.66 -30.49
CA PHE A 38 52.21 -18.09 -29.17
C PHE A 38 52.83 -16.70 -29.11
N ASP A 39 51.97 -15.70 -29.22
CA ASP A 39 52.36 -14.31 -29.39
C ASP A 39 52.25 -13.55 -28.06
N THR A 40 53.14 -12.57 -27.86
CA THR A 40 53.21 -11.83 -26.61
C THR A 40 53.36 -10.33 -26.84
N ILE A 41 52.51 -9.51 -26.21
CA ILE A 41 52.80 -8.09 -25.99
C ILE A 41 53.61 -8.00 -24.69
N LEU A 42 54.76 -7.32 -24.74
CA LEU A 42 55.68 -7.19 -23.60
C LEU A 42 55.92 -5.72 -23.26
N GLY A 43 55.61 -5.37 -22.00
CA GLY A 43 55.87 -4.09 -21.38
C GLY A 43 57.32 -3.90 -20.95
N SER A 44 57.58 -2.73 -20.38
CA SER A 44 58.88 -2.29 -19.89
C SER A 44 59.09 -2.69 -18.42
N ALA A 45 60.05 -2.06 -17.74
CA ALA A 45 60.25 -2.24 -16.30
C ALA A 45 59.49 -1.21 -15.46
N GLY A 46 58.88 -0.20 -16.09
CA GLY A 46 58.08 0.84 -15.45
C GLY A 46 56.59 0.61 -15.65
N ASP A 47 55.79 1.66 -15.42
CA ASP A 47 54.35 1.63 -15.69
C ASP A 47 54.11 1.75 -17.19
N ASP A 48 53.35 0.81 -17.76
CA ASP A 48 53.03 0.78 -19.19
C ASP A 48 51.52 0.85 -19.42
N THR A 49 51.11 1.55 -20.48
CA THR A 49 49.73 1.60 -20.95
C THR A 49 49.62 0.99 -22.35
N PHE A 50 48.90 -0.12 -22.47
CA PHE A 50 48.62 -0.78 -23.74
C PHE A 50 47.27 -0.30 -24.26
N ARG A 51 47.25 0.57 -25.27
CA ARG A 51 46.01 1.20 -25.73
C ARG A 51 45.42 0.53 -26.96
N PHE A 52 44.15 0.12 -26.88
CA PHE A 52 43.43 -0.52 -27.97
C PHE A 52 42.06 0.13 -28.20
N ALA A 53 41.77 0.48 -29.45
CA ALA A 53 40.39 0.79 -29.84
C ALA A 53 39.57 -0.49 -30.09
N SER A 54 40.26 -1.56 -30.50
CA SER A 54 39.71 -2.90 -30.64
C SER A 54 40.80 -3.94 -30.42
N PHE A 55 40.49 -4.97 -29.64
CA PHE A 55 41.31 -6.14 -29.40
C PHE A 55 40.39 -7.36 -29.41
N SER A 56 40.17 -7.97 -30.57
CA SER A 56 39.20 -9.06 -30.74
C SER A 56 39.41 -9.82 -32.05
N GLY A 57 38.79 -10.99 -32.18
CA GLY A 57 38.84 -11.80 -33.40
C GLY A 57 40.25 -12.24 -33.75
N THR A 58 40.79 -11.77 -34.89
CA THR A 58 42.18 -12.05 -35.29
C THR A 58 43.18 -11.02 -34.77
N ASN A 59 42.73 -9.92 -34.19
CA ASN A 59 43.57 -8.84 -33.67
C ASN A 59 43.77 -9.04 -32.16
N THR A 60 44.38 -10.17 -31.81
CA THR A 60 44.68 -10.55 -30.43
C THR A 60 46.08 -11.17 -30.36
N VAL A 61 46.53 -11.46 -29.14
CA VAL A 61 47.72 -12.26 -28.83
C VAL A 61 47.38 -13.22 -27.69
N GLU A 62 48.14 -14.30 -27.53
CA GLU A 62 47.91 -15.25 -26.45
C GLU A 62 48.36 -14.73 -25.08
N ARG A 63 49.22 -13.70 -25.03
CA ARG A 63 49.70 -13.13 -23.77
C ARG A 63 49.98 -11.63 -23.83
N ILE A 64 49.60 -10.93 -22.76
CA ILE A 64 50.07 -9.58 -22.46
C ILE A 64 50.85 -9.66 -21.14
N ASP A 65 52.14 -9.36 -21.18
CA ASP A 65 53.02 -9.30 -20.02
C ASP A 65 53.43 -7.84 -19.79
N GLY A 66 52.89 -7.23 -18.74
CA GLY A 66 53.19 -5.86 -18.36
C GLY A 66 54.64 -5.63 -17.94
N GLY A 67 55.37 -6.68 -17.54
CA GLY A 67 56.73 -6.56 -17.04
C GLY A 67 56.78 -6.00 -15.61
N GLY A 68 57.45 -4.87 -15.42
CA GLY A 68 57.53 -4.16 -14.13
C GLY A 68 56.37 -3.18 -13.93
N GLY A 69 56.38 -2.42 -12.83
CA GLY A 69 55.42 -1.31 -12.62
C GLY A 69 53.95 -1.71 -12.43
N THR A 70 53.07 -0.72 -12.59
CA THR A 70 51.61 -0.84 -12.59
C THR A 70 51.10 -0.60 -14.01
N ASN A 71 50.62 -1.68 -14.65
CA ASN A 71 50.30 -1.65 -16.08
C ASN A 71 48.80 -1.63 -16.33
N VAL A 72 48.40 -0.91 -17.38
CA VAL A 72 47.00 -0.71 -17.73
C VAL A 72 46.77 -1.11 -19.18
N ILE A 73 45.71 -1.87 -19.43
CA ILE A 73 45.12 -1.97 -20.77
C ILE A 73 44.07 -0.86 -20.86
N ALA A 74 44.21 0.05 -21.81
CA ALA A 74 43.35 1.23 -21.92
C ALA A 74 42.60 1.26 -23.25
N GLY A 75 41.36 1.71 -23.21
CA GLY A 75 40.64 2.12 -24.40
C GLY A 75 40.95 3.57 -24.78
N THR A 76 40.00 4.17 -25.48
CA THR A 76 40.07 5.47 -26.12
C THR A 76 38.93 6.35 -25.61
N SER A 77 38.67 7.48 -26.27
CA SER A 77 37.52 8.35 -25.93
C SER A 77 36.27 8.03 -26.75
N VAL A 78 36.20 6.85 -27.35
CA VAL A 78 35.07 6.36 -28.14
C VAL A 78 34.85 4.89 -27.80
N SER A 79 33.65 4.38 -28.08
CA SER A 79 33.30 2.96 -27.91
C SER A 79 34.37 1.99 -28.41
N ASN A 80 34.77 1.08 -27.54
CA ASN A 80 35.81 0.09 -27.74
C ASN A 80 35.29 -1.33 -27.57
N ALA A 81 36.01 -2.27 -28.18
CA ALA A 81 35.71 -3.69 -28.10
C ALA A 81 36.99 -4.45 -27.74
N ILE A 82 37.16 -4.76 -26.46
CA ILE A 82 38.35 -5.38 -25.87
C ILE A 82 37.94 -6.75 -25.35
N ASP A 83 38.39 -7.82 -26.01
CA ASP A 83 38.12 -9.21 -25.68
C ASP A 83 39.41 -9.93 -25.31
N LEU A 84 39.62 -10.11 -24.00
CA LEU A 84 40.81 -10.74 -23.43
C LEU A 84 40.55 -12.20 -23.03
N SER A 85 39.40 -12.77 -23.39
CA SER A 85 38.97 -14.11 -22.95
C SER A 85 39.93 -15.24 -23.36
N ALA A 86 40.69 -15.05 -24.44
CA ALA A 86 41.71 -15.97 -24.92
C ALA A 86 43.15 -15.53 -24.60
N THR A 87 43.33 -14.46 -23.82
CA THR A 87 44.61 -13.81 -23.56
C THR A 87 45.04 -14.03 -22.11
N GLN A 88 46.27 -14.50 -21.90
CA GLN A 88 46.86 -14.53 -20.57
C GLN A 88 47.37 -13.13 -20.19
N LEU A 89 46.87 -12.58 -19.09
CA LEU A 89 47.40 -11.33 -18.52
C LEU A 89 48.42 -11.62 -17.42
N LEU A 90 49.61 -11.02 -17.52
CA LEU A 90 50.65 -11.06 -16.49
C LEU A 90 51.03 -9.62 -16.14
N ALA A 91 51.09 -9.30 -14.85
CA ALA A 91 51.45 -7.97 -14.34
C ALA A 91 50.60 -6.82 -14.93
N VAL A 92 49.36 -7.08 -15.33
CA VAL A 92 48.37 -6.05 -15.68
C VAL A 92 47.51 -5.79 -14.44
N ALA A 93 47.37 -4.53 -14.06
CA ALA A 93 46.67 -4.12 -12.84
C ALA A 93 45.25 -3.63 -13.10
N LEU A 94 44.95 -3.17 -14.32
CA LEU A 94 43.65 -2.60 -14.68
C LEU A 94 43.38 -2.76 -16.18
N ILE A 95 42.12 -3.05 -16.51
CA ILE A 95 41.53 -2.89 -17.84
C ILE A 95 40.57 -1.69 -17.74
N ASP A 96 40.84 -0.63 -18.49
CA ASP A 96 40.14 0.67 -18.43
C ASP A 96 39.55 0.98 -19.81
N GLY A 97 38.22 1.06 -19.94
CA GLY A 97 37.53 1.37 -21.20
C GLY A 97 37.72 2.82 -21.65
N GLY A 98 37.65 3.75 -20.71
CA GLY A 98 37.79 5.18 -20.96
C GLY A 98 36.45 5.87 -21.16
N ASP A 99 36.29 6.64 -22.23
CA ASP A 99 34.98 7.23 -22.55
C ASP A 99 34.36 6.47 -23.72
N GLY A 100 33.03 6.33 -23.71
CA GLY A 100 32.29 5.68 -24.77
C GLY A 100 31.42 4.56 -24.21
N ASN A 101 30.67 3.90 -25.09
CA ASN A 101 29.97 2.69 -24.70
C ASN A 101 30.87 1.51 -25.05
N ASP A 102 31.59 0.99 -24.09
CA ASP A 102 32.62 -0.01 -24.26
C ASP A 102 32.09 -1.42 -24.06
N THR A 103 32.71 -2.39 -24.74
CA THR A 103 32.48 -3.81 -24.52
C THR A 103 33.80 -4.45 -24.13
N ILE A 104 33.89 -4.88 -22.88
CA ILE A 104 35.09 -5.43 -22.27
C ILE A 104 34.80 -6.84 -21.76
N THR A 105 35.58 -7.80 -22.22
CA THR A 105 35.64 -9.14 -21.65
C THR A 105 37.04 -9.35 -21.08
N GLY A 106 37.12 -9.70 -19.79
CA GLY A 106 38.33 -10.07 -19.11
C GLY A 106 38.89 -11.41 -19.58
N SER A 107 39.94 -11.83 -18.90
CA SER A 107 40.69 -13.05 -19.13
C SER A 107 40.10 -14.24 -18.35
N ALA A 108 40.92 -15.28 -18.14
CA ALA A 108 40.57 -16.42 -17.29
C ALA A 108 41.24 -16.33 -15.91
N GLY A 109 41.89 -15.21 -15.59
CA GLY A 109 42.44 -14.90 -14.28
C GLY A 109 41.61 -13.82 -13.58
N ALA A 110 41.96 -13.52 -12.33
CA ALA A 110 41.34 -12.42 -11.60
C ALA A 110 41.72 -11.08 -12.22
N ASP A 111 40.74 -10.39 -12.77
CA ASP A 111 40.89 -9.13 -13.47
C ASP A 111 40.29 -7.96 -12.68
N THR A 112 40.80 -6.75 -12.93
CA THR A 112 40.20 -5.52 -12.44
C THR A 112 39.77 -4.69 -13.64
N ILE A 113 38.48 -4.37 -13.72
CA ILE A 113 37.84 -3.77 -14.89
C ILE A 113 37.16 -2.46 -14.48
N LEU A 114 37.41 -1.40 -15.25
CA LEU A 114 36.73 -0.11 -15.18
C LEU A 114 36.17 0.18 -16.58
N GLY A 115 34.85 0.37 -16.69
CA GLY A 115 34.21 0.77 -17.94
C GLY A 115 34.57 2.23 -18.28
N GLY A 116 34.16 3.14 -17.40
CA GLY A 116 34.49 4.55 -17.48
C GLY A 116 33.24 5.40 -17.66
N LEU A 117 33.23 6.31 -18.64
CA LEU A 117 32.05 7.13 -18.95
C LEU A 117 31.27 6.54 -20.12
N GLY A 118 29.97 6.35 -19.97
CA GLY A 118 29.12 5.81 -21.03
C GLY A 118 28.50 4.48 -20.64
N ALA A 119 27.65 3.94 -21.51
CA ALA A 119 26.92 2.71 -21.20
C ALA A 119 27.76 1.49 -21.57
N ASP A 120 28.40 0.88 -20.59
CA ASP A 120 29.39 -0.17 -20.81
C ASP A 120 28.82 -1.58 -20.66
N THR A 121 29.44 -2.54 -21.32
CA THR A 121 29.19 -3.97 -21.16
C THR A 121 30.46 -4.65 -20.69
N LEU A 122 30.50 -5.02 -19.41
CA LEU A 122 31.66 -5.55 -18.71
C LEU A 122 31.43 -7.02 -18.36
N ARG A 123 32.36 -7.87 -18.73
CA ARG A 123 32.34 -9.31 -18.44
C ARG A 123 33.67 -9.73 -17.83
N GLY A 124 33.64 -10.33 -16.66
CA GLY A 124 34.84 -10.76 -15.93
C GLY A 124 35.49 -11.95 -16.61
N GLY A 125 34.72 -13.03 -16.74
CA GLY A 125 35.14 -14.25 -17.42
C GLY A 125 35.30 -15.39 -16.43
N ALA A 126 36.50 -15.89 -16.26
CA ALA A 126 36.76 -16.85 -15.18
C ALA A 126 37.79 -16.27 -14.23
N GLY A 127 37.69 -16.59 -12.95
CA GLY A 127 38.52 -15.94 -11.93
C GLY A 127 37.66 -15.09 -11.01
N ASP A 128 38.26 -14.58 -9.94
CA ASP A 128 37.56 -13.71 -9.01
C ASP A 128 37.80 -12.26 -9.46
N ASP A 129 36.85 -11.71 -10.21
CA ASP A 129 37.01 -10.44 -10.90
C ASP A 129 36.50 -9.25 -10.07
N THR A 130 37.08 -8.07 -10.30
CA THR A 130 36.73 -6.82 -9.63
C THR A 130 36.30 -5.76 -10.62
N PHE A 131 35.07 -5.25 -10.49
CA PHE A 131 34.55 -4.15 -11.30
C PHE A 131 34.56 -2.87 -10.47
N LEU A 132 35.19 -1.81 -10.99
CA LEU A 132 35.28 -0.52 -10.33
C LEU A 132 34.20 0.43 -10.85
N VAL A 133 33.60 1.24 -9.97
CA VAL A 133 32.74 2.35 -10.44
C VAL A 133 33.49 3.60 -10.76
N TYR A 134 33.02 4.24 -11.83
CA TYR A 134 33.36 5.59 -12.15
C TYR A 134 32.29 6.54 -11.60
N GLY A 135 32.50 7.13 -10.42
CA GLY A 135 31.46 7.91 -9.72
C GLY A 135 30.96 9.18 -10.44
N ALA A 136 31.54 9.56 -11.58
CA ALA A 136 31.04 10.64 -12.43
C ALA A 136 30.18 10.14 -13.60
N ASP A 137 30.09 8.82 -13.80
CA ASP A 137 29.23 8.25 -14.83
C ASP A 137 27.76 8.32 -14.44
N THR A 138 26.92 8.50 -15.45
CA THR A 138 25.46 8.61 -15.32
C THR A 138 24.73 7.65 -16.25
N ALA A 139 25.46 6.96 -17.12
CA ALA A 139 24.92 5.93 -17.96
C ALA A 139 24.71 4.65 -17.14
N ALA A 140 23.99 3.70 -17.73
CA ALA A 140 23.72 2.43 -17.07
C ALA A 140 24.59 1.35 -17.71
N ASP A 141 25.30 0.62 -16.85
CA ASP A 141 26.20 -0.44 -17.28
C ASP A 141 25.52 -1.80 -17.23
N THR A 142 26.14 -2.76 -17.93
CA THR A 142 25.84 -4.18 -17.81
C THR A 142 27.09 -4.88 -17.29
N VAL A 143 26.99 -5.53 -16.13
CA VAL A 143 28.10 -6.26 -15.52
C VAL A 143 27.75 -7.74 -15.41
N ALA A 144 28.70 -8.60 -15.79
CA ALA A 144 28.61 -10.04 -15.61
C ALA A 144 29.93 -10.57 -15.05
N GLY A 145 29.93 -11.05 -13.81
CA GLY A 145 31.10 -11.70 -13.22
C GLY A 145 31.49 -13.00 -13.95
N ASP A 146 30.47 -13.76 -14.37
CA ASP A 146 30.58 -15.10 -14.93
C ASP A 146 31.05 -16.15 -13.89
N ALA A 147 32.30 -16.63 -13.95
CA ALA A 147 32.75 -17.79 -13.20
C ALA A 147 33.82 -17.44 -12.16
N GLY A 148 33.41 -17.27 -10.92
CA GLY A 148 34.32 -17.08 -9.81
C GLY A 148 33.56 -16.49 -8.63
N PHE A 149 34.26 -15.76 -7.78
CA PHE A 149 33.63 -14.85 -6.83
C PHE A 149 33.93 -13.42 -7.25
N ASP A 150 32.93 -12.78 -7.86
CA ASP A 150 33.09 -11.49 -8.51
C ASP A 150 32.57 -10.37 -7.61
N THR A 151 33.26 -9.24 -7.65
CA THR A 151 32.96 -8.12 -6.76
C THR A 151 32.89 -6.81 -7.52
N ILE A 152 31.85 -6.04 -7.24
CA ILE A 152 31.76 -4.63 -7.61
C ILE A 152 32.25 -3.78 -6.44
N VAL A 153 33.13 -2.81 -6.71
CA VAL A 153 33.75 -1.94 -5.70
C VAL A 153 33.57 -0.46 -6.02
N GLY A 154 33.15 0.30 -5.02
CA GLY A 154 32.98 1.75 -5.06
C GLY A 154 34.26 2.54 -4.82
N GLY A 155 34.18 3.85 -5.06
CA GLY A 155 35.25 4.80 -4.78
C GLY A 155 35.27 5.24 -3.31
N ALA A 156 35.75 6.47 -3.10
CA ALA A 156 35.66 7.12 -1.79
C ALA A 156 34.51 8.13 -1.82
N GLY A 157 33.64 8.11 -0.80
CA GLY A 157 32.50 9.01 -0.72
C GLY A 157 31.23 8.33 -1.20
N ASP A 158 30.29 9.11 -1.72
CA ASP A 158 29.01 8.59 -2.19
C ASP A 158 29.16 8.08 -3.63
N ASP A 159 28.86 6.81 -3.84
CA ASP A 159 28.88 6.14 -5.13
C ASP A 159 27.45 5.85 -5.62
N THR A 160 27.22 5.95 -6.93
CA THR A 160 25.97 5.51 -7.56
C THR A 160 26.30 4.51 -8.66
N PHE A 161 25.77 3.31 -8.54
CA PHE A 161 25.89 2.24 -9.53
C PHE A 161 24.60 2.14 -10.31
N ARG A 162 24.65 2.37 -11.62
CA ARG A 162 23.44 2.40 -12.44
C ARG A 162 23.32 1.17 -13.32
N PHE A 163 22.19 0.48 -13.24
CA PHE A 163 21.90 -0.69 -14.05
C PHE A 163 20.56 -0.55 -14.75
N ALA A 164 20.53 -0.84 -16.05
CA ALA A 164 19.25 -1.04 -16.73
C ALA A 164 18.67 -2.44 -16.42
N SER A 165 19.57 -3.41 -16.21
CA SER A 165 19.26 -4.75 -15.73
C SER A 165 20.44 -5.32 -14.96
N PHE A 166 20.15 -5.97 -13.84
CA PHE A 166 21.08 -6.75 -13.03
C PHE A 166 20.37 -8.06 -12.70
N SER A 167 20.46 -9.07 -13.56
CA SER A 167 19.68 -10.31 -13.43
C SER A 167 20.26 -11.44 -14.26
N GLY A 168 19.88 -12.68 -13.93
CA GLY A 168 20.32 -13.87 -14.66
C GLY A 168 21.84 -14.03 -14.60
N THR A 169 22.52 -13.97 -15.75
CA THR A 169 24.00 -14.04 -15.83
C THR A 169 24.68 -12.68 -15.69
N ASN A 170 23.92 -11.58 -15.69
CA ASN A 170 24.45 -10.23 -15.60
C ASN A 170 24.39 -9.77 -14.15
N THR A 171 25.15 -10.45 -13.31
CA THR A 171 25.22 -10.23 -11.86
C THR A 171 26.65 -10.47 -11.37
N VAL A 172 26.88 -10.16 -10.09
CA VAL A 172 28.09 -10.52 -9.32
C VAL A 172 27.66 -11.03 -7.95
N GLU A 173 28.55 -11.74 -7.27
CA GLU A 173 28.29 -12.29 -5.94
C GLU A 173 28.35 -11.22 -4.84
N ARG A 174 29.08 -10.11 -5.05
CA ARG A 174 29.20 -9.05 -4.05
C ARG A 174 29.25 -7.64 -4.64
N ILE A 175 28.59 -6.72 -3.95
CA ILE A 175 28.77 -5.27 -4.11
C ILE A 175 29.30 -4.72 -2.77
N ASP A 176 30.53 -4.22 -2.75
CA ASP A 176 31.18 -3.64 -1.57
C ASP A 176 31.72 -2.24 -1.88
N VAL A 177 30.96 -1.23 -1.49
CA VAL A 177 31.19 0.18 -1.87
C VAL A 177 31.76 1.02 -0.73
N GLY A 178 32.28 0.39 0.33
CA GLY A 178 33.00 1.10 1.38
C GLY A 178 32.14 2.11 2.16
N GLY A 179 32.64 3.33 2.35
CA GLY A 179 32.01 4.36 3.19
C GLY A 179 31.46 5.53 2.39
N GLY A 180 30.24 5.96 2.71
CA GLY A 180 29.46 6.92 1.93
C GLY A 180 27.98 6.62 2.08
N THR A 181 27.13 7.34 1.34
CA THR A 181 25.72 7.01 1.12
C THR A 181 25.59 6.49 -0.31
N ASN A 182 25.70 5.18 -0.48
CA ASN A 182 25.81 4.58 -1.80
C ASN A 182 24.47 4.05 -2.30
N VAL A 183 24.26 4.14 -3.61
CA VAL A 183 22.97 3.82 -4.25
C VAL A 183 23.17 2.86 -5.41
N ILE A 184 22.34 1.82 -5.46
CA ILE A 184 22.09 1.06 -6.70
C ILE A 184 20.89 1.73 -7.36
N ALA A 185 21.06 2.23 -8.58
CA ALA A 185 20.05 3.00 -9.29
C ALA A 185 19.63 2.32 -10.60
N GLY A 186 18.34 2.34 -10.90
CA GLY A 186 17.79 2.07 -12.21
C GLY A 186 17.85 3.30 -13.11
N THR A 187 17.01 3.33 -14.12
CA THR A 187 17.02 4.29 -15.23
C THR A 187 15.70 5.08 -15.25
N ASN A 188 15.32 5.60 -16.41
CA ASN A 188 14.04 6.27 -16.62
C ASN A 188 13.05 5.42 -17.45
N VAL A 189 13.31 4.11 -17.49
CA VAL A 189 12.49 3.08 -18.12
C VAL A 189 12.48 1.88 -17.19
N SER A 190 11.49 0.99 -17.35
CA SER A 190 11.40 -0.26 -16.61
C SER A 190 12.72 -1.03 -16.52
N ASN A 191 13.10 -1.37 -15.29
CA ASN A 191 14.31 -2.07 -14.91
C ASN A 191 14.02 -3.41 -14.25
N ALA A 192 15.02 -4.29 -14.29
CA ALA A 192 14.99 -5.59 -13.62
C ALA A 192 16.27 -5.74 -12.79
N LEU A 193 16.16 -5.50 -11.49
CA LEU A 193 17.25 -5.55 -10.52
C LEU A 193 17.00 -6.71 -9.55
N ASP A 194 17.73 -7.80 -9.75
CA ASP A 194 17.66 -9.01 -8.92
C ASP A 194 18.95 -9.15 -8.11
N LEU A 195 18.91 -8.69 -6.86
CA LEU A 195 20.04 -8.71 -5.92
C LEU A 195 19.95 -9.90 -4.95
N SER A 196 18.99 -10.82 -5.17
CA SER A 196 18.69 -11.92 -4.24
C SER A 196 19.85 -12.89 -4.03
N ALA A 197 20.79 -12.94 -4.98
CA ALA A 197 22.01 -13.75 -4.92
C ALA A 197 23.29 -12.93 -4.63
N THR A 198 23.16 -11.63 -4.38
CA THR A 198 24.29 -10.70 -4.24
C THR A 198 24.41 -10.22 -2.80
N GLU A 199 25.61 -10.30 -2.23
CA GLU A 199 25.91 -9.72 -0.93
C GLU A 199 26.13 -8.20 -1.05
N LEU A 200 25.34 -7.40 -0.34
CA LEU A 200 25.44 -5.93 -0.35
C LEU A 200 26.15 -5.41 0.91
N PHE A 201 27.20 -4.63 0.71
CA PHE A 201 27.95 -3.96 1.78
C PHE A 201 28.05 -2.46 1.51
N GLY A 202 27.55 -1.67 2.46
CA GLY A 202 27.63 -0.21 2.37
C GLY A 202 26.65 0.41 1.38
N ILE A 203 25.61 -0.32 0.94
CA ILE A 203 24.50 0.20 0.13
C ILE A 203 23.44 0.78 1.06
N ALA A 204 23.06 2.03 0.81
CA ALA A 204 22.06 2.74 1.58
C ALA A 204 20.67 2.71 0.93
N LEU A 205 20.60 2.52 -0.38
CA LEU A 205 19.35 2.53 -1.14
C LEU A 205 19.48 1.72 -2.44
N ILE A 206 18.43 0.98 -2.76
CA ILE A 206 18.15 0.45 -4.09
C ILE A 206 16.99 1.28 -4.66
N ASP A 207 17.22 1.99 -5.76
CA ASP A 207 16.29 2.95 -6.37
C ASP A 207 15.97 2.52 -7.80
N GLY A 208 14.72 2.21 -8.13
CA GLY A 208 14.31 1.81 -9.48
C GLY A 208 14.33 2.96 -10.50
N GLY A 209 13.99 4.18 -10.05
CA GLY A 209 13.91 5.36 -10.90
C GLY A 209 12.52 5.53 -11.52
N ASP A 210 12.45 5.85 -12.82
CA ASP A 210 11.15 5.90 -13.50
C ASP A 210 10.93 4.60 -14.29
N GLY A 211 9.70 4.12 -14.35
CA GLY A 211 9.36 2.90 -15.07
C GLY A 211 8.50 1.99 -14.21
N ASN A 212 8.06 0.89 -14.79
CA ASN A 212 7.51 -0.20 -13.99
C ASN A 212 8.66 -1.15 -13.70
N ASP A 213 9.25 -1.04 -12.53
CA ASP A 213 10.46 -1.73 -12.15
C ASP A 213 10.18 -3.05 -11.44
N THR A 214 11.09 -3.99 -11.57
CA THR A 214 11.08 -5.24 -10.79
C THR A 214 12.37 -5.29 -9.98
N ILE A 215 12.23 -5.19 -8.66
CA ILE A 215 13.36 -5.14 -7.74
C ILE A 215 13.20 -6.27 -6.71
N SER A 216 14.24 -7.10 -6.62
CA SER A 216 14.42 -8.03 -5.51
C SER A 216 15.66 -7.61 -4.72
N GLY A 217 15.48 -7.36 -3.43
CA GLY A 217 16.57 -7.15 -2.49
C GLY A 217 17.42 -8.40 -2.29
N SER A 218 18.41 -8.24 -1.44
CA SER A 218 19.38 -9.24 -1.02
C SER A 218 18.83 -10.11 0.12
N ALA A 219 19.74 -10.82 0.81
CA ALA A 219 19.41 -11.54 2.04
C ALA A 219 19.72 -10.71 3.32
N GLY A 220 20.16 -9.46 3.15
CA GLY A 220 20.38 -8.50 4.22
C GLY A 220 19.19 -7.56 4.38
N ALA A 221 19.24 -6.68 5.38
CA ALA A 221 18.25 -5.63 5.54
C ALA A 221 18.47 -4.53 4.49
N ASP A 222 17.53 -4.42 3.57
CA ASP A 222 17.60 -3.52 2.43
C ASP A 222 16.66 -2.32 2.58
N THR A 223 17.01 -1.21 1.93
CA THR A 223 16.11 -0.08 1.75
C THR A 223 15.84 0.07 0.26
N ILE A 224 14.57 0.00 -0.12
CA ILE A 224 14.12 -0.09 -1.51
C ILE A 224 13.15 1.04 -1.82
N LEU A 225 13.37 1.71 -2.94
CA LEU A 225 12.48 2.70 -3.54
C LEU A 225 12.19 2.24 -4.98
N GLY A 226 10.91 2.00 -5.31
CA GLY A 226 10.50 1.69 -6.68
C GLY A 226 10.67 2.92 -7.58
N GLY A 227 9.98 4.00 -7.23
CA GLY A 227 10.10 5.29 -7.89
C GLY A 227 8.79 5.69 -8.56
N LEU A 228 8.84 6.11 -9.83
CA LEU A 228 7.63 6.46 -10.59
C LEU A 228 7.19 5.30 -11.48
N GLY A 229 5.95 4.84 -11.33
CA GLY A 229 5.39 3.77 -12.14
C GLY A 229 4.90 2.63 -11.28
N ALA A 230 4.36 1.58 -11.91
CA ALA A 230 3.78 0.46 -11.17
C ALA A 230 4.88 -0.58 -10.92
N ASP A 231 5.44 -0.57 -9.72
CA ASP A 231 6.62 -1.36 -9.39
C ASP A 231 6.28 -2.70 -8.72
N THR A 232 7.17 -3.67 -8.87
CA THR A 232 7.13 -4.94 -8.14
C THR A 232 8.38 -5.06 -7.29
N LEU A 233 8.19 -4.93 -5.97
CA LEU A 233 9.25 -4.88 -4.98
C LEU A 233 9.20 -6.12 -4.08
N ARG A 234 10.37 -6.74 -3.89
CA ARG A 234 10.60 -7.86 -2.97
C ARG A 234 11.78 -7.54 -2.07
N GLY A 235 11.59 -7.64 -0.77
CA GLY A 235 12.64 -7.42 0.23
C GLY A 235 13.63 -8.58 0.23
N GLY A 236 13.10 -9.78 0.47
CA GLY A 236 13.87 -11.01 0.44
C GLY A 236 13.99 -11.58 1.85
N ALA A 237 15.19 -11.71 2.36
CA ALA A 237 15.38 -12.03 3.77
C ALA A 237 16.04 -10.85 4.46
N GLY A 238 15.73 -10.61 5.73
CA GLY A 238 16.20 -9.41 6.41
C GLY A 238 15.01 -8.56 6.83
N ASP A 239 15.29 -7.50 7.60
CA ASP A 239 14.25 -6.55 7.99
C ASP A 239 14.28 -5.40 6.99
N ASP A 240 13.42 -5.45 5.98
CA ASP A 240 13.48 -4.57 4.81
C ASP A 240 12.60 -3.33 4.96
N LEU A 241 13.04 -2.22 4.33
CA LEU A 241 12.35 -0.93 4.35
C LEU A 241 12.00 -0.48 2.94
N PHE A 242 10.71 -0.42 2.62
CA PHE A 242 10.20 0.15 1.38
C PHE A 242 9.84 1.62 1.58
N LEU A 243 10.36 2.48 0.73
CA LEU A 243 10.05 3.91 0.74
C LEU A 243 9.02 4.21 -0.35
N ILE A 244 8.10 5.12 -0.07
CA ILE A 244 7.15 5.61 -1.07
C ILE A 244 7.70 6.85 -1.78
N TYR A 245 7.48 6.91 -3.09
CA TYR A 245 7.71 8.12 -3.86
C TYR A 245 6.44 8.99 -3.83
N GLY A 246 6.43 10.03 -3.00
CA GLY A 246 5.20 10.80 -2.67
C GLY A 246 4.47 11.50 -3.84
N THR A 247 5.01 11.49 -5.06
CA THR A 247 4.30 11.98 -6.26
C THR A 247 3.80 10.87 -7.17
N ASP A 248 4.08 9.60 -6.85
CA ASP A 248 3.64 8.51 -7.68
C ASP A 248 2.12 8.28 -7.57
N SER A 249 1.54 7.99 -8.74
CA SER A 249 0.12 7.77 -8.90
C SER A 249 -0.21 6.34 -9.31
N ALA A 250 0.81 5.54 -9.61
CA ALA A 250 0.65 4.13 -9.90
C ALA A 250 0.53 3.34 -8.59
N ALA A 251 0.23 2.05 -8.72
CA ALA A 251 0.04 1.17 -7.59
C ALA A 251 1.15 0.13 -7.58
N ASP A 252 1.84 0.02 -6.46
CA ASP A 252 2.96 -0.89 -6.31
C ASP A 252 2.51 -2.24 -5.77
N THR A 253 3.28 -3.27 -6.11
CA THR A 253 3.19 -4.59 -5.51
C THR A 253 4.40 -4.81 -4.61
N ILE A 254 4.18 -4.78 -3.30
CA ILE A 254 5.25 -4.90 -2.30
C ILE A 254 5.10 -6.22 -1.55
N GLY A 255 6.20 -6.95 -1.39
CA GLY A 255 6.28 -8.10 -0.49
C GLY A 255 7.58 -8.08 0.30
N GLY A 256 7.48 -8.06 1.62
CA GLY A 256 8.65 -8.09 2.52
C GLY A 256 9.39 -9.43 2.50
N ASP A 257 8.63 -10.52 2.36
CA ASP A 257 9.08 -11.91 2.48
C ASP A 257 9.50 -12.29 3.91
N ALA A 258 10.78 -12.45 4.22
CA ALA A 258 11.23 -13.06 5.48
C ALA A 258 11.98 -12.07 6.38
N GLY A 259 11.28 -11.50 7.35
CA GLY A 259 11.85 -10.71 8.41
C GLY A 259 10.78 -9.87 9.09
N PHE A 260 11.16 -8.72 9.62
CA PHE A 260 10.21 -7.66 9.95
C PHE A 260 10.35 -6.54 8.94
N ASP A 261 9.39 -6.47 8.02
CA ASP A 261 9.43 -5.56 6.90
C ASP A 261 8.49 -4.38 7.11
N ALA A 262 8.85 -3.23 6.54
CA ALA A 262 8.06 -2.02 6.70
C ALA A 262 7.97 -1.19 5.42
N ILE A 263 6.80 -0.59 5.20
CA ILE A 263 6.65 0.53 4.27
C ILE A 263 6.67 1.83 5.09
N LEU A 264 7.42 2.84 4.61
CA LEU A 264 7.57 4.13 5.29
C LEU A 264 7.23 5.31 4.37
N GLY A 265 6.34 6.17 4.86
CA GLY A 265 5.98 7.46 4.28
C GLY A 265 7.06 8.53 4.47
N SER A 266 6.83 9.66 3.83
CA SER A 266 7.70 10.83 3.90
C SER A 266 7.35 11.73 5.10
N ALA A 267 7.81 12.98 5.07
CA ALA A 267 7.47 13.96 6.11
C ALA A 267 6.14 14.69 5.82
N GLY A 268 5.53 14.46 4.66
CA GLY A 268 4.33 15.12 4.18
C GLY A 268 3.09 14.25 4.30
N ASP A 269 2.03 14.63 3.60
CA ASP A 269 0.85 13.79 3.43
C ASP A 269 1.17 12.75 2.36
N ASP A 270 1.11 11.47 2.70
CA ASP A 270 1.46 10.38 1.79
C ASP A 270 0.23 9.56 1.38
N THR A 271 0.27 9.06 0.14
CA THR A 271 -0.72 8.11 -0.37
C THR A 271 -0.02 6.81 -0.73
N PHE A 272 -0.28 5.76 0.05
CA PHE A 272 0.20 4.40 -0.22
C PHE A 272 -0.77 3.73 -1.19
N ARG A 273 -0.49 3.81 -2.49
CA ARG A 273 -1.39 3.24 -3.49
C ARG A 273 -1.10 1.78 -3.76
N LEU A 274 -2.08 0.92 -3.49
CA LEU A 274 -1.94 -0.53 -3.54
C LEU A 274 -3.13 -1.14 -4.30
N ALA A 275 -2.85 -1.95 -5.31
CA ALA A 275 -3.90 -2.73 -6.01
C ALA A 275 -4.16 -4.08 -5.33
N SER A 276 -3.12 -4.64 -4.69
CA SER A 276 -3.20 -5.88 -3.92
C SER A 276 -2.22 -5.82 -2.75
N PHE A 277 -2.70 -6.23 -1.58
CA PHE A 277 -1.90 -6.37 -0.37
C PHE A 277 -2.41 -7.60 0.39
N SER A 278 -1.88 -8.78 0.07
CA SER A 278 -2.32 -10.05 0.65
C SER A 278 -1.34 -11.19 0.33
N GLY A 279 -1.41 -12.27 1.09
CA GLY A 279 -0.60 -13.46 0.84
C GLY A 279 0.89 -13.19 1.01
N ALA A 280 1.67 -13.27 -0.07
CA ALA A 280 3.10 -12.94 -0.06
C ALA A 280 3.38 -11.46 -0.39
N ASN A 281 2.35 -10.69 -0.76
CA ASN A 281 2.45 -9.25 -1.05
C ASN A 281 2.02 -8.46 0.18
N THR A 282 2.74 -8.61 1.30
CA THR A 282 2.46 -7.89 2.55
C THR A 282 3.76 -7.50 3.23
N VAL A 283 3.65 -6.63 4.22
CA VAL A 283 4.69 -6.27 5.18
C VAL A 283 4.08 -6.26 6.59
N GLU A 284 4.92 -6.37 7.61
CA GLU A 284 4.49 -6.37 9.00
C GLU A 284 4.07 -4.98 9.49
N ARG A 285 4.57 -3.90 8.86
CA ARG A 285 4.21 -2.53 9.25
C ARG A 285 4.08 -1.57 8.06
N ILE A 286 3.08 -0.70 8.12
CA ILE A 286 3.02 0.52 7.29
C ILE A 286 3.04 1.72 8.23
N ASP A 287 4.08 2.53 8.13
CA ASP A 287 4.23 3.77 8.90
C ASP A 287 4.07 4.97 7.97
N GLY A 288 3.00 5.72 8.16
CA GLY A 288 2.70 6.95 7.43
C GLY A 288 3.75 8.04 7.64
N GLY A 289 4.52 8.01 8.72
CA GLY A 289 5.42 9.10 9.08
C GLY A 289 4.65 10.31 9.61
N ALA A 290 5.04 11.50 9.15
CA ALA A 290 4.32 12.73 9.51
C ALA A 290 3.14 12.96 8.55
N GLY A 291 2.41 14.07 8.71
CA GLY A 291 1.31 14.41 7.80
C GLY A 291 0.04 13.58 7.97
N LEU A 292 -0.86 13.72 7.00
CA LEU A 292 -2.10 12.99 6.88
C LEU A 292 -1.96 11.91 5.81
N ASN A 293 -1.97 10.66 6.24
CA ASN A 293 -1.62 9.54 5.36
C ASN A 293 -2.80 8.64 5.06
N THR A 294 -2.91 8.24 3.80
CA THR A 294 -3.99 7.41 3.30
C THR A 294 -3.42 6.20 2.59
N ILE A 295 -3.95 5.02 2.89
CA ILE A 295 -3.81 3.87 2.01
C ILE A 295 -4.92 3.97 0.97
N ALA A 296 -4.57 3.96 -0.31
CA ALA A 296 -5.52 4.12 -1.40
C ALA A 296 -5.50 2.90 -2.32
N GLY A 297 -6.68 2.40 -2.69
CA GLY A 297 -6.83 1.45 -3.78
C GLY A 297 -6.70 2.13 -5.15
N THR A 298 -7.12 1.37 -6.17
CA THR A 298 -7.13 1.82 -7.55
C THR A 298 -8.56 1.98 -8.07
N THR A 299 -8.75 2.28 -9.36
CA THR A 299 -10.08 2.38 -9.97
C THR A 299 -10.65 1.04 -10.43
N VAL A 300 -10.05 -0.07 -9.99
CA VAL A 300 -10.48 -1.44 -10.28
C VAL A 300 -10.55 -2.20 -8.97
N SER A 301 -11.28 -3.32 -8.94
CA SER A 301 -11.34 -4.21 -7.79
C SER A 301 -9.97 -4.53 -7.17
N ASN A 302 -9.82 -4.14 -5.92
CA ASN A 302 -8.64 -4.27 -5.09
C ASN A 302 -8.85 -5.39 -4.04
N SER A 303 -7.74 -5.98 -3.59
CA SER A 303 -7.75 -6.97 -2.50
C SER A 303 -6.70 -6.58 -1.47
N LEU A 304 -7.13 -5.94 -0.39
CA LEU A 304 -6.29 -5.33 0.64
C LEU A 304 -6.58 -5.98 2.00
N ASP A 305 -5.58 -6.64 2.57
CA ASP A 305 -5.69 -7.37 3.84
C ASP A 305 -4.58 -6.91 4.80
N PHE A 306 -4.96 -6.06 5.75
CA PHE A 306 -4.08 -5.51 6.78
C PHE A 306 -4.21 -6.24 8.11
N SER A 307 -4.90 -7.39 8.17
CA SER A 307 -5.19 -8.11 9.42
C SER A 307 -3.93 -8.54 10.19
N ALA A 308 -2.81 -8.70 9.49
CA ALA A 308 -1.50 -9.04 10.04
C ALA A 308 -0.50 -7.87 10.05
N THR A 309 -0.93 -6.67 9.68
CA THR A 309 -0.06 -5.49 9.49
C THR A 309 -0.34 -4.45 10.56
N GLU A 310 0.72 -3.93 11.18
CA GLU A 310 0.63 -2.77 12.06
C GLU A 310 0.51 -1.50 11.22
N LEU A 311 -0.59 -0.77 11.35
CA LEU A 311 -0.78 0.54 10.74
C LEU A 311 -0.42 1.65 11.72
N VAL A 312 0.60 2.43 11.40
CA VAL A 312 1.09 3.55 12.22
C VAL A 312 0.91 4.85 11.45
N ALA A 313 0.30 5.85 12.06
CA ALA A 313 0.08 7.17 11.45
C ALA A 313 -0.68 7.12 10.11
N ILE A 314 -1.50 6.08 9.89
CA ILE A 314 -2.46 5.97 8.79
C ILE A 314 -3.80 6.48 9.28
N ALA A 315 -4.43 7.36 8.51
CA ALA A 315 -5.65 8.04 8.91
C ALA A 315 -6.90 7.49 8.22
N GLN A 316 -6.73 6.82 7.07
CA GLN A 316 -7.80 6.22 6.29
C GLN A 316 -7.26 5.11 5.37
N ILE A 317 -8.07 4.07 5.19
CA ILE A 317 -7.97 3.10 4.10
C ILE A 317 -9.13 3.39 3.14
N ASP A 318 -8.82 3.85 1.94
CA ASP A 318 -9.79 4.20 0.90
C ASP A 318 -9.67 3.24 -0.27
N ALA A 319 -10.67 2.39 -0.51
CA ALA A 319 -10.59 1.35 -1.52
C ALA A 319 -10.78 1.90 -2.95
N GLY A 320 -11.55 2.96 -3.12
CA GLY A 320 -11.67 3.71 -4.37
C GLY A 320 -12.86 3.27 -5.23
N ASP A 321 -12.62 3.00 -6.52
CA ASP A 321 -13.68 2.48 -7.40
C ASP A 321 -13.45 0.99 -7.64
N GLY A 322 -14.52 0.24 -7.85
CA GLY A 322 -14.48 -1.18 -8.15
C GLY A 322 -15.10 -2.00 -7.03
N ASN A 323 -15.21 -3.31 -7.22
CA ASN A 323 -15.72 -4.18 -6.16
C ASN A 323 -14.53 -4.62 -5.31
N ASP A 324 -14.34 -3.97 -4.17
CA ASP A 324 -13.16 -4.12 -3.34
C ASP A 324 -13.36 -5.13 -2.22
N THR A 325 -12.25 -5.74 -1.78
CA THR A 325 -12.22 -6.52 -0.55
C THR A 325 -11.15 -5.94 0.34
N VAL A 326 -11.57 -5.34 1.45
CA VAL A 326 -10.70 -4.69 2.43
C VAL A 326 -10.89 -5.33 3.79
N THR A 327 -9.78 -5.69 4.42
CA THR A 327 -9.73 -6.11 5.82
C THR A 327 -8.77 -5.17 6.55
N GLY A 328 -9.26 -4.54 7.61
CA GLY A 328 -8.51 -3.65 8.49
C GLY A 328 -7.44 -4.38 9.29
N SER A 329 -6.74 -3.61 10.11
CA SER A 329 -5.75 -4.06 11.06
C SER A 329 -6.41 -4.45 12.40
N SER A 330 -5.60 -4.82 13.39
CA SER A 330 -6.10 -5.01 14.77
C SER A 330 -6.33 -3.71 15.55
N GLY A 331 -5.97 -2.57 14.95
CA GLY A 331 -6.14 -1.23 15.53
C GLY A 331 -7.45 -0.59 15.11
N ALA A 332 -7.72 0.61 15.61
CA ALA A 332 -8.90 1.39 15.21
C ALA A 332 -8.69 1.96 13.81
N ASP A 333 -9.49 1.51 12.86
CA ASP A 333 -9.36 1.84 11.44
C ASP A 333 -10.54 2.68 10.94
N PHE A 334 -10.28 3.42 9.85
CA PHE A 334 -11.32 4.11 9.08
C PHE A 334 -11.27 3.60 7.64
N LEU A 335 -12.30 2.82 7.26
CA LEU A 335 -12.43 2.16 5.97
C LEU A 335 -13.52 2.83 5.14
N THR A 336 -13.21 3.16 3.90
CA THR A 336 -14.19 3.57 2.88
C THR A 336 -14.13 2.63 1.68
N GLY A 337 -15.27 2.06 1.27
CA GLY A 337 -15.38 1.22 0.07
C GLY A 337 -15.34 2.07 -1.19
N GLY A 338 -16.21 3.08 -1.27
CA GLY A 338 -16.26 4.01 -2.40
C GLY A 338 -17.34 3.60 -3.40
N ASP A 339 -17.00 3.50 -4.68
CA ASP A 339 -17.95 3.14 -5.74
C ASP A 339 -17.84 1.65 -6.06
N GLY A 340 -18.85 0.82 -5.77
CA GLY A 340 -18.78 -0.59 -6.14
C GLY A 340 -19.69 -1.52 -5.36
N ALA A 341 -19.31 -2.78 -5.28
CA ALA A 341 -19.95 -3.72 -4.37
C ALA A 341 -18.85 -4.27 -3.50
N ASP A 342 -18.67 -3.63 -2.35
CA ASP A 342 -17.47 -3.78 -1.54
C ASP A 342 -17.68 -4.78 -0.42
N THR A 343 -16.59 -5.36 0.05
CA THR A 343 -16.56 -6.22 1.24
C THR A 343 -15.55 -5.65 2.21
N LEU A 344 -16.05 -5.05 3.29
CA LEU A 344 -15.24 -4.32 4.27
C LEU A 344 -15.29 -5.03 5.62
N ARG A 345 -14.12 -5.23 6.23
CA ARG A 345 -13.96 -5.82 7.56
C ARG A 345 -13.12 -4.92 8.45
N GLY A 346 -13.67 -4.41 9.56
CA GLY A 346 -12.91 -3.57 10.51
C GLY A 346 -11.92 -4.37 11.37
N GLU A 347 -12.22 -5.66 11.61
CA GLU A 347 -11.49 -6.57 12.49
C GLU A 347 -11.67 -6.28 13.98
N GLY A 348 -10.83 -5.49 14.63
CA GLY A 348 -11.00 -5.29 16.08
C GLY A 348 -10.46 -3.95 16.55
N SER A 349 -10.92 -3.52 17.73
CA SER A 349 -10.91 -2.12 18.18
C SER A 349 -12.18 -1.41 17.72
N ASN A 350 -12.28 -0.09 17.86
CA ASN A 350 -13.46 0.63 17.43
C ASN A 350 -13.20 1.16 16.03
N ASP A 351 -13.97 0.71 15.05
CA ASP A 351 -13.75 0.99 13.64
C ASP A 351 -14.84 1.90 13.07
N LEU A 352 -14.48 2.65 12.05
CA LEU A 352 -15.38 3.43 11.21
C LEU A 352 -15.41 2.78 9.83
N VAL A 353 -16.54 2.20 9.44
CA VAL A 353 -16.67 1.48 8.18
C VAL A 353 -17.81 2.09 7.37
N GLN A 354 -17.49 2.65 6.21
CA GLN A 354 -18.45 3.23 5.27
C GLN A 354 -18.39 2.47 3.94
N GLY A 355 -19.52 1.88 3.51
CA GLY A 355 -19.65 1.17 2.23
C GLY A 355 -19.49 2.12 1.06
N GLY A 356 -20.42 3.06 0.92
CA GLY A 356 -20.35 4.10 -0.10
C GLY A 356 -21.49 3.94 -1.10
N LEU A 357 -21.19 3.89 -2.39
CA LEU A 357 -22.16 3.63 -3.43
C LEU A 357 -22.13 2.17 -3.85
N GLY A 358 -23.31 1.56 -3.93
CA GLY A 358 -23.55 0.23 -4.47
C GLY A 358 -23.92 -0.77 -3.38
N ASN A 359 -23.63 -2.05 -3.58
CA ASN A 359 -24.20 -3.10 -2.71
C ASN A 359 -23.10 -3.71 -1.85
N ASP A 360 -22.98 -3.24 -0.62
CA ASP A 360 -21.80 -3.47 0.20
C ASP A 360 -22.05 -4.52 1.28
N ALA A 361 -20.98 -5.20 1.67
CA ALA A 361 -20.96 -6.17 2.75
C ALA A 361 -20.00 -5.69 3.85
N LEU A 362 -20.57 -5.18 4.94
CA LEU A 362 -19.81 -4.65 6.08
C LEU A 362 -19.85 -5.63 7.23
N SER A 363 -18.70 -5.87 7.84
CA SER A 363 -18.62 -6.68 9.06
C SER A 363 -17.51 -6.24 10.00
N ASP A 364 -17.68 -6.55 11.28
CA ASP A 364 -16.65 -6.34 12.29
C ASP A 364 -16.56 -7.55 13.25
N THR A 365 -15.49 -7.64 14.02
CA THR A 365 -15.28 -8.73 14.99
C THR A 365 -14.95 -8.28 16.41
N GLY A 366 -14.76 -6.98 16.65
CA GLY A 366 -14.72 -6.45 18.01
C GLY A 366 -14.97 -4.95 18.11
N GLY A 367 -15.18 -4.49 19.35
CA GLY A 367 -15.30 -3.07 19.69
C GLY A 367 -16.64 -2.42 19.37
N ALA A 368 -16.72 -1.11 19.58
CA ALA A 368 -17.91 -0.31 19.31
C ALA A 368 -17.72 0.43 18.00
N ASN A 369 -18.46 0.04 16.97
CA ASN A 369 -18.16 0.40 15.58
C ASN A 369 -19.22 1.31 14.98
N LEU A 370 -18.84 2.12 14.00
CA LEU A 370 -19.77 2.74 13.05
C LEU A 370 -19.79 1.88 11.79
N LEU A 371 -20.97 1.38 11.43
CA LEU A 371 -21.21 0.65 10.20
C LEU A 371 -22.27 1.40 9.38
N ASP A 372 -21.85 2.06 8.31
CA ASP A 372 -22.71 2.85 7.41
C ASP A 372 -22.68 2.25 6.01
N GLY A 373 -23.78 1.65 5.57
CA GLY A 373 -23.89 1.03 4.24
C GLY A 373 -23.80 2.04 3.11
N GLY A 374 -24.32 3.25 3.32
CA GLY A 374 -24.36 4.28 2.29
C GLY A 374 -25.56 4.11 1.35
N ALA A 375 -25.33 3.87 0.07
CA ALA A 375 -26.39 3.82 -0.92
C ALA A 375 -26.40 2.52 -1.71
N GLY A 376 -27.41 1.68 -1.51
CA GLY A 376 -27.70 0.56 -2.40
C GLY A 376 -28.46 -0.54 -1.71
N THR A 377 -27.89 -1.73 -1.58
CA THR A 377 -28.55 -2.85 -0.93
C THR A 377 -27.50 -3.61 -0.16
N ASP A 378 -27.39 -3.23 1.10
CA ASP A 378 -26.22 -3.53 1.91
C ASP A 378 -26.49 -4.66 2.88
N SER A 379 -25.43 -5.36 3.24
CA SER A 379 -25.43 -6.45 4.21
C SER A 379 -24.49 -6.09 5.35
N ILE A 380 -25.05 -5.66 6.47
CA ILE A 380 -24.29 -5.15 7.62
C ILE A 380 -24.35 -6.17 8.76
N THR A 381 -23.20 -6.57 9.28
CA THR A 381 -23.08 -7.49 10.43
C THR A 381 -22.16 -6.92 11.52
N GLY A 382 -22.74 -6.52 12.64
CA GLY A 382 -22.01 -6.18 13.86
C GLY A 382 -21.59 -7.41 14.67
N ASP A 383 -20.98 -7.19 15.83
CA ASP A 383 -20.42 -8.23 16.69
C ASP A 383 -21.09 -8.29 18.09
N GLY A 384 -20.31 -8.45 19.16
CA GLY A 384 -20.77 -8.40 20.55
C GLY A 384 -20.59 -7.06 21.24
N GLY A 385 -19.85 -6.12 20.64
CA GLY A 385 -19.73 -4.73 21.07
C GLY A 385 -20.99 -3.93 20.73
N ALA A 386 -21.04 -2.65 21.08
CA ALA A 386 -22.20 -1.81 20.83
C ALA A 386 -21.97 -1.00 19.56
N GLU A 387 -22.73 -1.24 18.50
CA GLU A 387 -22.52 -0.56 17.21
C GLU A 387 -23.50 0.61 16.98
N PHE A 388 -23.03 1.63 16.26
CA PHE A 388 -23.88 2.54 15.50
C PHE A 388 -24.05 1.98 14.09
N ILE A 389 -25.29 1.72 13.67
CA ILE A 389 -25.56 1.13 12.35
C ILE A 389 -26.52 2.02 11.58
N ALA A 390 -26.16 2.34 10.34
CA ALA A 390 -27.02 2.95 9.35
C ALA A 390 -26.99 2.08 8.08
N GLY A 391 -28.17 1.62 7.63
CA GLY A 391 -28.27 0.98 6.31
C GLY A 391 -27.99 2.00 5.21
N GLY A 392 -28.55 3.20 5.38
CA GLY A 392 -28.47 4.26 4.38
C GLY A 392 -29.65 4.18 3.43
N THR A 393 -29.49 4.67 2.20
CA THR A 393 -30.57 4.59 1.21
C THR A 393 -30.55 3.24 0.52
N GLY A 394 -31.58 2.42 0.68
CA GLY A 394 -31.51 1.08 0.12
C GLY A 394 -32.64 0.15 0.48
N ASN A 395 -32.38 -1.15 0.46
CA ASN A 395 -33.24 -2.10 1.16
C ASN A 395 -32.30 -3.06 1.88
N ASP A 396 -31.86 -2.66 3.06
CA ASP A 396 -30.65 -3.23 3.63
C ASP A 396 -30.96 -4.41 4.54
N THR A 397 -29.98 -5.29 4.73
CA THR A 397 -30.06 -6.41 5.66
C THR A 397 -29.09 -6.18 6.80
N VAL A 398 -29.63 -5.97 8.00
CA VAL A 398 -28.83 -5.64 9.18
C VAL A 398 -28.90 -6.76 10.20
N ASN A 399 -27.74 -7.23 10.64
CA ASN A 399 -27.56 -8.06 11.82
C ASN A 399 -26.68 -7.30 12.83
N PRO A 400 -27.29 -6.59 13.80
CA PRO A 400 -26.54 -5.78 14.75
C PRO A 400 -25.77 -6.61 15.79
N GLY A 401 -25.94 -7.93 15.84
CA GLY A 401 -25.21 -8.75 16.80
C GLY A 401 -25.76 -8.66 18.24
N ALA A 402 -24.90 -8.90 19.23
CA ALA A 402 -25.31 -9.13 20.62
C ALA A 402 -25.24 -7.86 21.51
N GLY A 403 -24.74 -6.76 20.97
CA GLY A 403 -24.50 -5.51 21.66
C GLY A 403 -25.72 -4.68 22.05
N ALA A 404 -25.43 -3.52 22.64
CA ALA A 404 -26.42 -2.50 22.96
C ALA A 404 -26.49 -1.49 21.81
N ASP A 405 -27.02 -1.94 20.67
CA ASP A 405 -26.76 -1.27 19.39
C ASP A 405 -27.76 -0.16 19.13
N VAL A 406 -27.33 0.84 18.37
CA VAL A 406 -28.15 1.95 17.90
C VAL A 406 -28.31 1.82 16.39
N LEU A 407 -29.49 1.36 15.97
CA LEU A 407 -29.86 1.31 14.57
C LEU A 407 -30.55 2.61 14.18
N ALA A 408 -29.92 3.38 13.30
CA ALA A 408 -30.48 4.61 12.75
C ALA A 408 -31.31 4.32 11.49
N PHE A 409 -32.43 5.04 11.33
CA PHE A 409 -33.28 4.94 10.15
C PHE A 409 -34.01 6.27 9.91
N ASN A 410 -33.97 6.77 8.69
CA ASN A 410 -34.53 8.04 8.24
C ASN A 410 -35.58 7.84 7.15
N ALA A 411 -36.34 8.91 6.84
CA ALA A 411 -37.14 8.92 5.63
C ALA A 411 -36.20 8.96 4.42
N GLY A 412 -36.43 8.10 3.44
CA GLY A 412 -35.55 7.87 2.28
C GLY A 412 -34.78 6.55 2.34
N ASP A 413 -34.66 5.93 3.52
CA ASP A 413 -33.79 4.75 3.72
C ASP A 413 -34.36 3.47 3.11
N GLY A 414 -35.66 3.43 2.80
CA GLY A 414 -36.27 2.35 2.03
C GLY A 414 -36.90 1.24 2.88
N GLN A 415 -36.62 -0.03 2.55
CA GLN A 415 -37.27 -1.19 3.18
C GLN A 415 -36.27 -2.17 3.78
N ASP A 416 -35.84 -1.90 5.00
CA ASP A 416 -34.79 -2.70 5.61
C ASP A 416 -35.33 -3.91 6.35
N THR A 417 -34.47 -4.92 6.42
CA THR A 417 -34.68 -6.16 7.15
C THR A 417 -33.64 -6.28 8.24
N VAL A 418 -34.11 -6.25 9.48
CA VAL A 418 -33.25 -6.40 10.67
C VAL A 418 -33.44 -7.79 11.22
N ASN A 419 -32.35 -8.52 11.41
CA ASN A 419 -32.31 -9.70 12.25
C ASN A 419 -31.83 -9.26 13.65
N PRO A 420 -32.72 -9.04 14.64
CA PRO A 420 -32.35 -8.36 15.87
C PRO A 420 -31.30 -9.09 16.71
N GLY A 421 -31.02 -10.36 16.41
CA GLY A 421 -30.13 -11.20 17.21
C GLY A 421 -30.65 -11.42 18.63
N THR A 422 -29.73 -11.82 19.51
CA THR A 422 -29.96 -12.00 20.94
C THR A 422 -28.89 -11.25 21.70
N GLY A 423 -29.17 -10.72 22.88
CA GLY A 423 -28.14 -10.09 23.70
C GLY A 423 -28.65 -8.90 24.48
N ALA A 424 -27.88 -7.83 24.50
CA ALA A 424 -28.27 -6.59 25.15
C ALA A 424 -29.42 -5.89 24.40
N GLN A 425 -30.03 -4.95 25.11
CA GLN A 425 -31.17 -4.17 24.64
C GLN A 425 -30.71 -3.12 23.64
N LYS A 426 -31.43 -3.03 22.52
CA LYS A 426 -31.11 -2.18 21.37
C LYS A 426 -32.04 -0.98 21.27
N THR A 427 -31.56 0.05 20.60
CA THR A 427 -32.27 1.29 20.31
C THR A 427 -32.52 1.41 18.81
N LEU A 428 -33.76 1.69 18.43
CA LEU A 428 -34.08 2.19 17.09
C LEU A 428 -34.11 3.72 17.15
N SER A 429 -33.30 4.42 16.36
CA SER A 429 -33.26 5.88 16.29
C SER A 429 -33.83 6.38 14.97
N LEU A 430 -35.01 6.99 14.99
CA LEU A 430 -35.67 7.52 13.81
C LEU A 430 -35.38 9.01 13.59
N GLY A 431 -35.21 9.43 12.34
CA GLY A 431 -35.02 10.84 11.97
C GLY A 431 -35.51 11.19 10.56
N GLY A 432 -34.86 12.15 9.90
CA GLY A 432 -35.01 12.46 8.47
C GLY A 432 -36.39 12.98 8.07
N GLY A 433 -37.19 13.49 9.00
CA GLY A 433 -38.54 13.98 8.71
C GLY A 433 -39.65 12.92 8.75
N ILE A 434 -39.38 11.71 9.28
CA ILE A 434 -40.42 10.75 9.66
C ILE A 434 -41.37 11.43 10.66
N ARG A 435 -42.68 11.29 10.44
CA ARG A 435 -43.71 11.87 11.31
C ARG A 435 -44.42 10.78 12.10
N TYR A 436 -44.84 11.09 13.33
CA TYR A 436 -45.57 10.11 14.14
C TYR A 436 -46.83 9.58 13.46
N GLU A 437 -47.51 10.40 12.67
CA GLU A 437 -48.71 10.00 11.91
C GLU A 437 -48.44 8.97 10.80
N ASP A 438 -47.19 8.80 10.39
CA ASP A 438 -46.82 7.82 9.37
C ASP A 438 -46.45 6.46 10.01
N LEU A 439 -46.18 6.44 11.31
CA LEU A 439 -45.76 5.24 12.04
C LEU A 439 -46.92 4.27 12.27
N ALA A 440 -46.79 3.07 11.73
CA ALA A 440 -47.70 1.97 12.00
C ALA A 440 -47.01 0.63 12.22
N LEU A 441 -47.56 -0.19 13.10
CA LEU A 441 -47.11 -1.56 13.32
C LEU A 441 -48.01 -2.54 12.58
N ARG A 442 -47.38 -3.55 11.97
CA ARG A 442 -48.07 -4.75 11.48
C ARG A 442 -47.29 -6.00 11.83
N LYS A 443 -48.01 -7.12 11.94
CA LYS A 443 -47.42 -8.45 12.08
C LYS A 443 -47.55 -9.19 10.75
N SER A 444 -46.43 -9.71 10.25
CA SER A 444 -46.35 -10.49 9.02
C SER A 444 -45.71 -11.84 9.33
N ALA A 445 -46.51 -12.92 9.32
CA ALA A 445 -46.05 -14.23 9.79
C ALA A 445 -45.40 -14.13 11.19
N ASN A 446 -44.09 -14.39 11.30
CA ASN A 446 -43.33 -14.28 12.54
C ASN A 446 -42.58 -12.94 12.71
N ASP A 447 -42.71 -12.03 11.77
CA ASP A 447 -41.99 -10.75 11.75
C ASP A 447 -42.88 -9.62 12.30
N LEU A 448 -42.23 -8.66 12.98
CA LEU A 448 -42.81 -7.35 13.28
C LEU A 448 -42.35 -6.38 12.20
N VAL A 449 -43.26 -5.58 11.67
CA VAL A 449 -42.93 -4.53 10.70
C VAL A 449 -43.37 -3.19 11.26
N LEU A 450 -42.44 -2.24 11.27
CA LEU A 450 -42.70 -0.83 11.51
C LEU A 450 -42.73 -0.12 10.15
N GLU A 451 -43.89 0.36 9.75
CA GLU A 451 -44.04 1.23 8.59
C GLU A 451 -43.70 2.66 9.01
N THR A 452 -42.87 3.34 8.22
CA THR A 452 -42.46 4.74 8.44
C THR A 452 -43.04 5.68 7.39
N SER A 453 -43.50 5.13 6.27
CA SER A 453 -44.30 5.80 5.26
C SER A 453 -45.16 4.78 4.49
N ALA A 454 -45.77 5.19 3.37
CA ALA A 454 -46.53 4.27 2.52
C ALA A 454 -45.64 3.28 1.73
N THR A 455 -44.34 3.56 1.62
CA THR A 455 -43.39 2.80 0.81
C THR A 455 -42.15 2.34 1.58
N GLU A 456 -41.99 2.78 2.83
CA GLU A 456 -40.79 2.55 3.63
C GLU A 456 -41.15 1.86 4.94
N GLN A 457 -40.26 0.98 5.38
CA GLN A 457 -40.50 0.13 6.54
C GLN A 457 -39.23 -0.51 7.07
N LEU A 458 -39.25 -0.84 8.37
CA LEU A 458 -38.29 -1.71 9.01
C LEU A 458 -38.96 -3.04 9.36
N THR A 459 -38.39 -4.16 8.89
CA THR A 459 -38.86 -5.51 9.22
C THR A 459 -37.94 -6.18 10.23
N PHE A 460 -38.43 -6.35 11.46
CA PHE A 460 -37.76 -7.14 12.50
C PHE A 460 -38.08 -8.63 12.33
N LYS A 461 -37.11 -9.38 11.81
CA LYS A 461 -37.25 -10.79 11.51
C LYS A 461 -37.46 -11.62 12.77
N ASN A 462 -38.37 -12.59 12.66
CA ASN A 462 -38.63 -13.60 13.69
C ASN A 462 -39.03 -13.04 15.07
N TRP A 463 -39.47 -11.78 15.15
CA TRP A 463 -39.91 -11.12 16.38
C TRP A 463 -40.88 -11.96 17.23
N TYR A 464 -41.81 -12.67 16.58
CA TYR A 464 -42.82 -13.50 17.24
C TYR A 464 -42.44 -14.99 17.33
N ALA A 465 -41.26 -15.38 16.84
CA ALA A 465 -40.80 -16.76 16.92
C ALA A 465 -40.26 -17.09 18.32
N ALA A 466 -39.61 -16.14 18.99
CA ALA A 466 -39.09 -16.26 20.35
C ALA A 466 -38.95 -14.89 21.01
N THR A 467 -39.07 -14.82 22.34
CA THR A 467 -38.95 -13.57 23.11
C THR A 467 -37.54 -12.98 23.06
N GLU A 468 -36.53 -13.80 22.82
CA GLU A 468 -35.13 -13.35 22.68
C GLU A 468 -34.89 -12.50 21.42
N ASN A 469 -35.75 -12.62 20.40
CA ASN A 469 -35.69 -11.81 19.17
C ASN A 469 -36.28 -10.41 19.36
N GLN A 470 -36.84 -10.10 20.54
CA GLN A 470 -37.47 -8.82 20.87
C GLN A 470 -36.44 -7.86 21.49
N GLY A 471 -35.26 -7.77 20.86
CA GLY A 471 -34.10 -7.04 21.39
C GLY A 471 -34.21 -5.52 21.34
N PHE A 472 -35.02 -4.98 20.42
CA PHE A 472 -35.30 -3.55 20.35
C PHE A 472 -36.34 -3.17 21.41
N VAL A 473 -35.94 -2.38 22.40
CA VAL A 473 -36.82 -1.99 23.52
C VAL A 473 -37.04 -0.49 23.61
N THR A 474 -36.14 0.30 23.01
CA THR A 474 -36.19 1.76 22.98
C THR A 474 -36.38 2.24 21.56
N LEU A 475 -37.34 3.16 21.40
CA LEU A 475 -37.49 3.97 20.20
C LEU A 475 -37.04 5.38 20.57
N GLN A 476 -36.00 5.87 19.91
CA GLN A 476 -35.56 7.26 19.94
C GLN A 476 -36.05 7.94 18.66
N VAL A 477 -36.49 9.19 18.74
CA VAL A 477 -36.88 10.00 17.60
C VAL A 477 -36.16 11.35 17.69
N ILE A 478 -35.46 11.73 16.63
CA ILE A 478 -34.87 13.06 16.49
C ILE A 478 -35.99 14.02 16.07
N ALA A 479 -36.77 14.47 17.05
CA ALA A 479 -37.96 15.29 16.85
C ALA A 479 -37.64 16.64 16.21
N GLU A 480 -36.44 17.19 16.41
CA GLU A 480 -36.01 18.43 15.74
C GLU A 480 -36.05 18.34 14.20
N ALA A 481 -35.89 17.15 13.64
CA ALA A 481 -36.02 16.90 12.20
C ALA A 481 -37.49 16.79 11.73
N MET A 482 -38.44 16.68 12.65
CA MET A 482 -39.86 16.45 12.37
C MET A 482 -40.61 17.76 12.09
N ALA A 483 -41.53 17.71 11.14
CA ALA A 483 -42.48 18.79 10.94
C ALA A 483 -43.33 19.03 12.21
N GLY A 484 -43.36 20.29 12.66
CA GLY A 484 -44.15 20.70 13.83
C GLY A 484 -43.42 20.65 15.17
N TYR A 485 -42.11 20.34 15.18
CA TYR A 485 -41.25 20.57 16.34
C TYR A 485 -41.29 22.03 16.80
N ASP A 486 -41.47 22.23 18.10
CA ASP A 486 -41.43 23.54 18.76
C ASP A 486 -40.89 23.36 20.18
N GLN A 487 -39.61 23.72 20.36
CA GLN A 487 -38.93 23.65 21.66
C GLN A 487 -39.62 24.44 22.79
N SER A 488 -40.45 25.42 22.42
CA SER A 488 -41.24 26.22 23.38
C SER A 488 -42.70 25.81 23.46
N GLY A 489 -43.05 24.73 22.76
CA GLY A 489 -44.38 24.19 22.61
C GLY A 489 -44.89 23.53 23.90
N ALA A 490 -46.11 23.00 23.81
CA ALA A 490 -46.74 22.25 24.89
C ALA A 490 -47.09 20.82 24.48
N ASP A 491 -46.66 20.39 23.29
CA ASP A 491 -46.80 19.01 22.82
C ASP A 491 -45.60 18.21 23.34
N PRO A 492 -45.76 17.37 24.39
CA PRO A 492 -44.66 16.68 25.08
C PRO A 492 -43.97 15.60 24.24
N LEU A 493 -44.31 15.52 22.95
CA LEU A 493 -43.75 14.59 21.97
C LEU A 493 -42.90 15.31 20.93
N ARG A 494 -42.86 16.64 20.98
CA ARG A 494 -42.27 17.54 19.98
C ARG A 494 -41.71 18.82 20.60
N ASP A 495 -41.53 18.86 21.92
CA ASP A 495 -41.00 20.01 22.65
C ASP A 495 -39.54 19.82 23.09
N ASP A 496 -39.00 18.60 23.01
CA ASP A 496 -37.57 18.32 23.13
C ASP A 496 -36.97 17.89 21.77
N LYS A 497 -35.68 18.18 21.54
CA LYS A 497 -34.99 17.78 20.29
C LYS A 497 -34.99 16.28 20.04
N VAL A 498 -34.86 15.51 21.11
CA VAL A 498 -34.78 14.05 21.11
C VAL A 498 -35.86 13.52 22.02
N GLU A 499 -36.68 12.62 21.51
CA GLU A 499 -37.79 12.01 22.24
C GLU A 499 -37.60 10.51 22.33
N THR A 500 -37.79 9.95 23.52
CA THR A 500 -37.58 8.52 23.76
C THR A 500 -38.85 7.84 24.24
N PHE A 501 -39.07 6.64 23.73
CA PHE A 501 -40.27 5.83 23.94
C PHE A 501 -39.89 4.39 24.26
N SER A 502 -40.72 3.72 25.05
CA SER A 502 -40.64 2.27 25.20
C SER A 502 -41.23 1.59 23.97
N PHE A 503 -40.36 1.18 23.04
CA PHE A 503 -40.77 0.39 21.87
C PHE A 503 -41.44 -0.92 22.30
N ALA A 504 -40.92 -1.55 23.35
CA ALA A 504 -41.54 -2.74 23.94
C ALA A 504 -42.98 -2.46 24.42
N ALA A 505 -43.27 -1.32 25.04
CA ALA A 505 -44.63 -0.95 25.44
C ALA A 505 -45.55 -0.73 24.23
N LEU A 506 -45.06 -0.05 23.18
CA LEU A 506 -45.80 0.15 21.93
C LEU A 506 -46.21 -1.18 21.28
N VAL A 507 -45.27 -2.11 21.17
CA VAL A 507 -45.53 -3.45 20.63
C VAL A 507 -46.51 -4.23 21.51
N ASN A 508 -46.40 -4.15 22.84
CA ASN A 508 -47.34 -4.80 23.75
C ASN A 508 -48.78 -4.28 23.57
N VAL A 509 -48.97 -2.97 23.35
CA VAL A 509 -50.30 -2.39 23.08
C VAL A 509 -50.83 -2.85 21.72
N PHE A 510 -49.97 -2.89 20.69
CA PHE A 510 -50.32 -3.44 19.38
C PHE A 510 -50.77 -4.91 19.47
N ASP A 511 -50.02 -5.74 20.19
CA ASP A 511 -50.34 -7.16 20.37
C ASP A 511 -51.65 -7.36 21.14
N ALA A 512 -51.89 -6.55 22.18
CA ALA A 512 -53.15 -6.55 22.91
C ALA A 512 -54.34 -6.13 22.02
N ALA A 513 -54.15 -5.12 21.17
CA ALA A 513 -55.16 -4.69 20.21
C ALA A 513 -55.50 -5.80 19.21
N ARG A 514 -54.50 -6.48 18.65
CA ARG A 514 -54.70 -7.64 17.75
C ARG A 514 -55.35 -8.84 18.43
N ALA A 515 -55.03 -9.08 19.70
CA ALA A 515 -55.66 -10.14 20.46
C ALA A 515 -57.16 -9.86 20.69
N ALA A 516 -57.53 -8.59 20.88
CA ALA A 516 -58.91 -8.14 21.02
C ALA A 516 -59.67 -8.13 19.68
N ASP A 517 -59.02 -7.69 18.60
CA ASP A 517 -59.56 -7.69 17.24
C ASP A 517 -58.55 -8.26 16.23
N PRO A 518 -58.68 -9.55 15.86
CA PRO A 518 -57.79 -10.18 14.90
C PRO A 518 -57.86 -9.61 13.48
N MET A 519 -58.83 -8.73 13.16
CA MET A 519 -58.92 -8.06 11.86
C MET A 519 -57.96 -6.87 11.73
N ILE A 520 -57.30 -6.45 12.82
CA ILE A 520 -56.28 -5.40 12.78
C ILE A 520 -55.06 -5.91 12.00
N THR A 521 -54.92 -5.41 10.77
CA THR A 521 -53.78 -5.70 9.89
C THR A 521 -52.72 -4.59 9.87
N ARG A 522 -53.09 -3.39 10.31
CA ARG A 522 -52.23 -2.20 10.45
C ARG A 522 -52.71 -1.40 11.67
N TRP A 523 -51.80 -0.96 12.53
CA TRP A 523 -52.11 -0.26 13.77
C TRP A 523 -51.26 1.00 13.91
N GLU A 524 -51.91 2.17 13.98
CA GLU A 524 -51.19 3.44 14.13
C GLU A 524 -50.51 3.53 15.50
N VAL A 525 -49.22 3.85 15.51
CA VAL A 525 -48.41 3.97 16.74
C VAL A 525 -48.87 5.13 17.62
N MET A 526 -49.37 6.21 17.02
CA MET A 526 -49.89 7.39 17.73
C MET A 526 -50.94 7.07 18.80
N ASN A 527 -51.65 5.94 18.70
CA ASN A 527 -52.66 5.53 19.66
C ASN A 527 -52.10 5.31 21.09
N ALA A 528 -50.80 5.04 21.23
CA ALA A 528 -50.17 4.74 22.51
C ALA A 528 -48.86 5.50 22.75
N LEU A 529 -48.49 6.42 21.84
CA LEU A 529 -47.19 7.06 21.87
C LEU A 529 -46.96 7.88 23.16
N LEU A 530 -47.97 8.64 23.59
CA LEU A 530 -47.90 9.42 24.84
C LEU A 530 -47.78 8.52 26.08
N ASP A 531 -48.49 7.39 26.12
CA ASP A 531 -48.41 6.44 27.24
C ASP A 531 -47.07 5.69 27.28
N ALA A 532 -46.42 5.55 26.14
CA ALA A 532 -45.11 4.90 25.99
C ALA A 532 -43.93 5.89 26.08
N HIS A 533 -44.19 7.19 26.19
CA HIS A 533 -43.15 8.22 26.31
C HIS A 533 -42.36 8.03 27.60
N LEU A 534 -41.03 8.05 27.48
CA LEU A 534 -40.11 7.85 28.58
C LEU A 534 -39.53 9.18 29.05
N ALA A 535 -38.92 9.92 28.13
CA ALA A 535 -38.29 11.21 28.38
C ALA A 535 -38.02 11.93 27.06
N GLY A 536 -37.96 13.26 27.12
CA GLY A 536 -37.36 14.11 26.10
C GLY A 536 -36.03 14.71 26.58
N SER A 537 -35.19 15.13 25.64
CA SER A 537 -33.94 15.84 25.90
C SER A 537 -33.56 16.79 24.76
N ASP A 538 -33.11 17.98 25.13
CA ASP A 538 -32.52 18.98 24.22
C ASP A 538 -31.00 18.87 24.08
N ASP A 539 -30.37 18.03 24.89
CA ASP A 539 -28.92 18.06 25.10
C ASP A 539 -28.28 16.67 25.13
N ALA A 540 -29.02 15.58 24.95
CA ALA A 540 -28.49 14.23 24.94
C ALA A 540 -29.27 13.26 24.04
N ALA A 541 -28.57 12.26 23.48
CA ALA A 541 -29.16 11.19 22.68
C ALA A 541 -28.47 9.84 22.95
N LEU A 542 -29.21 8.74 22.85
CA LEU A 542 -28.64 7.39 22.72
C LEU A 542 -27.92 7.30 21.36
N GLY A 543 -26.68 6.84 21.37
CA GLY A 543 -25.78 6.94 20.22
C GLY A 543 -25.17 8.33 20.03
N GLY A 544 -25.42 9.25 20.96
CA GLY A 544 -24.80 10.57 21.05
C GLY A 544 -24.93 11.40 19.79
N ASP A 545 -23.83 12.08 19.45
CA ASP A 545 -23.78 12.95 18.27
C ASP A 545 -24.02 12.19 16.97
N LEU A 546 -23.61 10.92 16.85
CA LEU A 546 -23.79 10.14 15.61
C LEU A 546 -25.27 9.93 15.30
N ALA A 547 -26.04 9.42 16.27
CA ALA A 547 -27.47 9.20 16.08
C ALA A 547 -28.24 10.52 15.86
N TYR A 548 -27.86 11.58 16.57
CA TYR A 548 -28.50 12.89 16.40
C TYR A 548 -28.17 13.53 15.06
N GLN A 549 -26.90 13.53 14.62
CA GLN A 549 -26.50 14.14 13.34
C GLN A 549 -27.01 13.36 12.14
N TYR A 550 -26.94 12.02 12.18
CA TYR A 550 -27.54 11.20 11.14
C TYR A 550 -29.05 11.41 11.08
N GLY A 551 -29.74 11.37 12.22
CA GLY A 551 -31.19 11.58 12.27
C GLY A 551 -31.63 12.99 11.88
N LEU A 552 -30.79 14.01 12.07
CA LEU A 552 -31.09 15.38 11.67
C LEU A 552 -30.83 15.63 10.18
N ASN A 553 -29.75 15.09 9.63
CA ASN A 553 -29.23 15.48 8.32
C ASN A 553 -29.36 14.40 7.24
N GLY A 554 -29.64 13.14 7.60
CA GLY A 554 -29.62 12.01 6.67
C GLY A 554 -28.23 11.49 6.33
N THR A 555 -27.18 12.01 6.96
CA THR A 555 -25.78 11.68 6.66
C THR A 555 -24.88 12.08 7.82
N LEU A 556 -23.71 11.42 7.92
CA LEU A 556 -22.61 11.80 8.81
C LEU A 556 -21.50 12.56 8.08
N ALA A 557 -21.68 12.87 6.80
CA ALA A 557 -20.71 13.56 5.97
C ALA A 557 -20.19 14.84 6.64
N GLY A 558 -18.87 14.94 6.75
CA GLY A 558 -18.18 16.10 7.32
C GLY A 558 -17.99 16.08 8.84
N ILE A 559 -18.51 15.07 9.55
CA ILE A 559 -18.16 14.80 10.95
C ILE A 559 -16.73 14.26 11.01
N GLY A 560 -15.90 14.82 11.89
CA GLY A 560 -14.52 14.40 12.07
C GLY A 560 -14.42 13.00 12.67
N THR A 561 -13.48 12.19 12.18
CA THR A 561 -13.32 10.79 12.63
C THR A 561 -12.98 10.69 14.12
N ALA A 562 -12.17 11.62 14.64
CA ALA A 562 -11.89 11.71 16.07
C ALA A 562 -13.16 11.98 16.90
N ALA A 563 -14.05 12.83 16.41
CA ALA A 563 -15.31 13.11 17.10
C ALA A 563 -16.26 11.91 17.08
N ALA A 564 -16.26 11.12 16.00
CA ALA A 564 -17.01 9.87 15.90
C ALA A 564 -16.44 8.80 16.86
N GLN A 565 -15.12 8.63 16.87
CA GLN A 565 -14.41 7.72 17.79
C GLN A 565 -14.64 8.07 19.26
N ASP A 566 -14.67 9.37 19.61
CA ASP A 566 -15.03 9.83 20.95
C ASP A 566 -16.45 9.38 21.38
N VAL A 567 -17.40 9.36 20.44
CA VAL A 567 -18.78 8.90 20.72
C VAL A 567 -18.79 7.40 20.96
N LEU A 568 -18.18 6.63 20.06
CA LEU A 568 -18.15 5.16 20.12
C LEU A 568 -17.37 4.65 21.34
N GLY A 569 -16.23 5.28 21.66
CA GLY A 569 -15.36 4.91 22.78
C GLY A 569 -15.91 5.29 24.16
N ALA A 570 -17.01 6.04 24.23
CA ALA A 570 -17.60 6.39 25.51
C ALA A 570 -18.28 5.17 26.16
N SER A 571 -18.04 4.95 27.45
CA SER A 571 -18.65 3.84 28.21
C SER A 571 -20.19 3.88 28.28
N GLN A 572 -20.79 5.00 27.89
CA GLN A 572 -22.23 5.21 27.85
C GLN A 572 -22.85 4.83 26.49
N PHE A 573 -22.02 4.67 25.44
CA PHE A 573 -22.49 4.39 24.09
C PHE A 573 -23.45 3.18 24.08
N GLY A 574 -24.56 3.32 23.36
CA GLY A 574 -25.60 2.29 23.26
C GLY A 574 -26.50 2.10 24.50
N THR A 575 -26.03 2.45 25.69
CA THR A 575 -26.72 2.11 26.96
C THR A 575 -27.31 3.31 27.69
N GLN A 576 -26.77 4.51 27.48
CA GLN A 576 -27.22 5.76 28.09
C GLN A 576 -27.11 6.90 27.08
N ALA A 577 -27.95 7.92 27.24
CA ALA A 577 -27.86 9.12 26.42
C ALA A 577 -26.54 9.86 26.68
N GLN A 578 -25.82 10.18 25.60
CA GLN A 578 -24.59 10.97 25.62
C GLN A 578 -24.92 12.42 25.29
N GLN A 579 -24.19 13.36 25.90
CA GLN A 579 -24.38 14.78 25.68
C GLN A 579 -24.06 15.19 24.24
N LEU A 580 -24.91 16.02 23.65
CA LEU A 580 -24.78 16.53 22.30
C LEU A 580 -23.81 17.73 22.28
N ARG A 581 -22.88 17.70 21.34
CA ARG A 581 -21.89 18.76 21.11
C ARG A 581 -22.35 19.67 19.96
N PRO A 582 -21.92 20.96 19.96
CA PRO A 582 -22.20 21.84 18.82
C PRO A 582 -21.61 21.28 17.52
N LEU A 583 -22.37 21.29 16.41
CA LEU A 583 -21.92 20.77 15.11
C LEU A 583 -20.55 21.31 14.68
N ALA A 584 -20.27 22.59 14.91
CA ALA A 584 -18.98 23.18 14.58
C ALA A 584 -17.79 22.46 15.24
N THR A 585 -17.98 21.93 16.45
CA THR A 585 -16.95 21.14 17.17
C THR A 585 -16.82 19.72 16.63
N LEU A 586 -17.91 19.14 16.13
CA LEU A 586 -17.91 17.83 15.49
C LEU A 586 -17.25 17.84 14.11
N GLN A 587 -17.22 19.01 13.45
CA GLN A 587 -16.63 19.21 12.13
C GLN A 587 -15.17 19.66 12.19
N GLU A 588 -14.57 19.73 13.39
CA GLU A 588 -13.13 19.92 13.55
C GLU A 588 -12.37 18.66 13.10
N GLY A 589 -11.08 18.80 12.82
CA GLY A 589 -10.24 17.74 12.26
C GLY A 589 -10.12 17.78 10.74
N LEU A 590 -9.06 17.14 10.23
CA LEU A 590 -8.76 17.08 8.80
C LEU A 590 -9.48 15.92 8.11
N VAL A 591 -9.54 14.75 8.76
CA VAL A 591 -10.24 13.56 8.26
C VAL A 591 -11.67 13.55 8.74
N LYS A 592 -12.58 13.24 7.81
CA LYS A 592 -14.02 13.32 8.01
C LYS A 592 -14.70 12.13 7.37
N LEU A 593 -15.82 11.73 7.95
CA LEU A 593 -16.73 10.77 7.36
C LEU A 593 -17.28 11.31 6.02
N GLY A 594 -17.47 10.39 5.08
CA GLY A 594 -17.95 10.60 3.71
C GLY A 594 -19.43 10.93 3.61
#